data_AF-A0A2P7YHM1-F1
#
_entry.id   AF-A0A2P7YHM1-F1
#
_cell.length_a   1.000
_cell.length_b   1.000
_cell.length_c   1.000
_cell.angle_alpha   90.00
_cell.angle_beta   90.00
_cell.angle_gamma   90.00
#
_symmetry.space_group_name_H-M   'P 1'
#
loop_
_entity.id
_entity.type
_entity.pdbx_description
1 polymer ?
#
loop_
_entity_poly.entity_id
_entity_poly.type
_entity_poly.pdbx_seq_one_letter_code
_entity_poly.pdbx_strand_id
1 'polypeptide(L)'
;MSDMIVPNLLTDESGSPMAFYIHAQDPLREKYLKIIRDNGGYIEPSEVNADKNQYVQLSSYPVPRRTTFSFQFIDDYLDKGGSVYLEPYQLNPVKRSADELDEQDVRTAKAMAQAMNKKAKGPPKSTTKFTVEADNYILEQVRLKPRFRTSHKFFEELAQHDLLKGHTGNSVRSRYRAHLEHKLLYVYKTDDYDRLILDASGNRIALPVAHAKTIKNRFTADDDYTLCESIINHVLNTQDRETLQTADDKLTRLPDGVLNEANFLVSISFFDEFARQNTGHSSLSWRDRYRKFARVYGLQRYRDDYRKAMGTKEGPQPMKNLTSRESKSEKKAQITAKKLKANQVRMDMSAHDQALLADELARNHHSQLHHNHHLTHQLDSAGVAAVANMAVGQGALDEEIGEVKNSNIDDALRQVGVGAGRVQIEDDLVNPDVRALGIHQTDHSAIHPNLGGASVDGHDFEGLELKVDADSQDPWAKYMVYLPRDVLLTALFSDKFIQFEPNVIDRARELLTTLEPDDVGVLFDEFEKLGFTRAFVGHILKVTSSSVRYINDYLYTLRDALHDDRIDLVEVLFPRGHNGLWTPEQDFDLKEGNMQKLGFHDSESIGARRQFLGL
;
A
#
# COMPACT_ATOMS: atom_id res chain seq x y z
N MET A 1 -18.14 -54.53 37.59
CA MET A 1 -17.50 -53.43 36.83
C MET A 1 -16.19 -53.17 37.53
N SER A 2 -15.11 -53.78 37.05
CA SER A 2 -13.78 -53.48 37.55
C SER A 2 -13.40 -52.12 36.98
N ASP A 3 -13.11 -51.15 37.84
CA ASP A 3 -12.54 -49.86 37.42
C ASP A 3 -11.28 -50.17 36.61
N MET A 4 -11.36 -49.98 35.29
CA MET A 4 -10.18 -50.06 34.44
C MET A 4 -9.30 -48.88 34.81
N ILE A 5 -8.24 -49.16 35.57
CA ILE A 5 -7.20 -48.19 35.88
C ILE A 5 -6.59 -47.79 34.54
N VAL A 6 -6.92 -46.58 34.07
CA VAL A 6 -6.29 -46.01 32.88
C VAL A 6 -4.82 -45.80 33.23
N PRO A 7 -3.87 -46.38 32.47
CA PRO A 7 -2.46 -46.23 32.77
C PRO A 7 -2.04 -44.76 32.65
N ASN A 8 -1.33 -44.24 33.65
CA ASN A 8 -0.70 -42.93 33.60
C ASN A 8 0.47 -43.01 32.60
N LEU A 9 0.23 -42.57 31.37
CA LEU A 9 1.21 -42.70 30.30
C LEU A 9 2.35 -41.68 30.41
N LEU A 10 2.10 -40.48 30.96
CA LEU A 10 3.09 -39.40 31.06
C LEU A 10 3.90 -39.47 32.36
N THR A 11 4.51 -40.63 32.61
CA THR A 11 5.46 -40.84 33.71
C THR A 11 6.83 -41.22 33.18
N ASP A 12 7.89 -40.80 33.87
CA ASP A 12 9.25 -41.24 33.58
C ASP A 12 9.47 -42.73 33.90
N GLU A 13 10.67 -43.24 33.62
CA GLU A 13 11.05 -44.63 33.89
C GLU A 13 10.94 -45.03 35.38
N SER A 14 10.92 -44.05 36.29
CA SER A 14 10.75 -44.26 37.73
C SER A 14 9.27 -44.29 38.17
N GLY A 15 8.34 -44.04 37.24
CA GLY A 15 6.91 -43.87 37.53
C GLY A 15 6.55 -42.50 38.08
N SER A 16 7.47 -41.53 38.06
CA SER A 16 7.21 -40.16 38.49
C SER A 16 6.59 -39.36 37.34
N PRO A 17 5.63 -38.45 37.60
CA PRO A 17 5.04 -37.61 36.56
C PRO A 17 6.08 -36.82 35.77
N MET A 18 6.01 -36.89 34.44
CA MET A 18 6.81 -36.02 33.57
C MET A 18 6.36 -34.57 33.76
N ALA A 19 7.33 -33.66 33.86
CA ALA A 19 7.08 -32.27 34.19
C ALA A 19 7.22 -31.37 32.95
N PHE A 20 6.16 -30.61 32.65
CA PHE A 20 6.07 -29.74 31.48
C PHE A 20 5.86 -28.28 31.87
N TYR A 21 6.28 -27.36 31.00
CA TYR A 21 5.94 -25.94 31.09
C TYR A 21 5.31 -25.47 29.79
N ILE A 22 4.18 -24.76 29.90
CA ILE A 22 3.49 -24.12 28.76
C ILE A 22 3.29 -22.64 29.11
N HIS A 23 3.77 -21.76 28.23
CA HIS A 23 3.67 -20.32 28.44
C HIS A 23 2.20 -19.87 28.55
N ALA A 24 1.90 -18.94 29.47
CA ALA A 24 0.54 -18.53 29.79
C ALA A 24 -0.26 -17.98 28.59
N GLN A 25 0.44 -17.40 27.61
CA GLN A 25 -0.15 -16.82 26.40
C GLN A 25 -0.22 -17.80 25.21
N ASP A 26 0.25 -19.04 25.36
CA ASP A 26 0.21 -19.99 24.24
C ASP A 26 -1.25 -20.36 23.93
N PRO A 27 -1.71 -20.25 22.66
CA PRO A 27 -3.10 -20.50 22.29
C PRO A 27 -3.56 -21.94 22.56
N LEU A 28 -2.64 -22.91 22.60
CA LEU A 28 -2.95 -24.32 22.83
C LEU A 28 -2.84 -24.73 24.30
N ARG A 29 -2.50 -23.79 25.19
CA ARG A 29 -2.27 -24.06 26.61
C ARG A 29 -3.40 -24.83 27.28
N GLU A 30 -4.63 -24.32 27.25
CA GLU A 30 -5.75 -24.94 27.98
C GLU A 30 -6.05 -26.37 27.49
N LYS A 31 -5.91 -26.61 26.19
CA LYS A 31 -6.05 -27.95 25.61
C LYS A 31 -5.02 -28.91 26.21
N TYR A 32 -3.74 -28.57 26.14
CA TYR A 32 -2.67 -29.48 26.57
C TYR A 32 -2.50 -29.55 28.09
N LEU A 33 -2.90 -28.54 28.84
CA LEU A 33 -3.00 -28.63 30.30
C LEU A 33 -3.89 -29.79 30.74
N LYS A 34 -5.06 -29.89 30.11
CA LYS A 34 -6.02 -30.94 30.41
C LYS A 34 -5.47 -32.32 29.99
N ILE A 35 -5.01 -32.43 28.75
CA ILE A 35 -4.47 -33.69 28.20
C ILE A 35 -3.31 -34.21 29.06
N ILE A 36 -2.37 -33.34 29.44
CA ILE A 36 -1.21 -33.75 30.23
C ILE A 36 -1.62 -34.23 31.64
N ARG A 37 -2.53 -33.50 32.31
CA ARG A 37 -3.00 -33.87 33.65
C ARG A 37 -3.83 -35.16 33.65
N ASP A 38 -4.71 -35.31 32.67
CA ASP A 38 -5.58 -36.49 32.54
C ASP A 38 -4.77 -37.77 32.26
N ASN A 39 -3.53 -37.64 31.76
CA ASN A 39 -2.62 -38.75 31.48
C ASN A 39 -1.44 -38.86 32.49
N GLY A 40 -1.56 -38.21 33.66
CA GLY A 40 -0.63 -38.39 34.78
C GLY A 40 0.62 -37.50 34.76
N GLY A 41 0.72 -36.53 33.84
CA GLY A 41 1.80 -35.57 33.78
C GLY A 41 1.60 -34.35 34.70
N TYR A 42 2.69 -33.65 35.02
CA TYR A 42 2.70 -32.44 35.85
C TYR A 42 2.96 -31.19 35.01
N ILE A 43 2.25 -30.10 35.32
CA ILE A 43 2.47 -28.79 34.70
C ILE A 43 3.04 -27.84 35.75
N GLU A 44 4.20 -27.25 35.46
CA GLU A 44 4.75 -26.16 36.26
C GLU A 44 4.01 -24.84 35.97
N PRO A 45 3.36 -24.19 36.96
CA PRO A 45 2.66 -22.94 36.75
C PRO A 45 3.59 -21.72 36.66
N SER A 46 4.81 -21.81 37.20
CA SER A 46 5.74 -20.68 37.31
C SER A 46 6.88 -20.76 36.29
N GLU A 47 6.97 -19.74 35.44
CA GLU A 47 8.08 -19.57 34.49
C GLU A 47 9.45 -19.53 35.18
N VAL A 48 9.52 -18.93 36.36
CA VAL A 48 10.77 -18.78 37.13
C VAL A 48 11.30 -20.12 37.62
N ASN A 49 10.39 -21.07 37.88
CA ASN A 49 10.76 -22.43 38.25
C ASN A 49 11.12 -23.25 37.01
N ALA A 50 10.40 -23.03 35.91
CA ALA A 50 10.63 -23.70 34.63
C ALA A 50 12.09 -23.55 34.13
N ASP A 51 12.71 -22.38 34.38
CA ASP A 51 14.11 -22.13 34.03
C ASP A 51 15.14 -22.85 34.92
N LYS A 52 14.73 -23.31 36.11
CA LYS A 52 15.65 -23.87 37.11
C LYS A 52 15.65 -25.38 37.14
N ASN A 53 14.56 -26.04 36.75
CA ASN A 53 14.51 -27.50 36.68
C ASN A 53 14.37 -27.98 35.22
N GLN A 54 14.65 -29.27 34.99
CA GLN A 54 14.62 -29.91 33.67
C GLN A 54 13.18 -30.16 33.18
N TYR A 55 12.38 -29.11 33.00
CA TYR A 55 11.04 -29.22 32.45
C TYR A 55 11.07 -29.26 30.92
N VAL A 56 10.17 -30.04 30.33
CA VAL A 56 9.95 -30.01 28.87
C VAL A 56 9.07 -28.80 28.54
N GLN A 57 9.65 -27.79 27.90
CA GLN A 57 8.91 -26.59 27.49
C GLN A 57 8.17 -26.83 26.17
N LEU A 58 6.84 -26.82 26.22
CA LEU A 58 5.97 -26.98 25.05
C LEU A 58 5.45 -25.61 24.59
N SER A 59 5.43 -25.41 23.27
CA SER A 59 4.99 -24.14 22.67
C SER A 59 4.54 -24.35 21.22
N SER A 60 3.63 -23.48 20.75
CA SER A 60 3.20 -23.39 19.36
C SER A 60 4.21 -22.66 18.47
N TYR A 61 5.15 -21.92 19.10
CA TYR A 61 6.19 -21.12 18.44
C TYR A 61 7.52 -21.21 19.19
N PRO A 62 8.67 -21.05 18.52
CA PRO A 62 9.96 -21.10 19.19
C PRO A 62 10.11 -19.94 20.18
N VAL A 63 10.48 -20.23 21.43
CA VAL A 63 10.72 -19.19 22.45
C VAL A 63 12.21 -18.82 22.46
N PRO A 64 12.58 -17.53 22.29
CA PRO A 64 13.97 -17.12 22.27
C PRO A 64 14.72 -17.55 23.53
N ARG A 65 15.95 -18.04 23.36
CA ARG A 65 16.88 -18.43 24.45
C ARG A 65 16.46 -19.64 25.28
N ARG A 66 15.44 -20.39 24.86
CA ARG A 66 15.06 -21.66 25.50
C ARG A 66 14.89 -22.77 24.46
N THR A 67 15.08 -24.01 24.91
CA THR A 67 14.78 -25.19 24.10
C THR A 67 13.28 -25.46 24.20
N THR A 68 12.56 -25.22 23.11
CA THR A 68 11.11 -25.43 23.03
C THR A 68 10.76 -26.58 22.12
N PHE A 69 9.73 -27.34 22.48
CA PHE A 69 9.24 -28.48 21.73
C PHE A 69 7.78 -28.26 21.28
N SER A 70 7.42 -28.82 20.13
CA SER A 70 6.07 -28.78 19.59
C SER A 70 5.11 -29.62 20.43
N PHE A 71 3.86 -29.17 20.54
CA PHE A 71 2.78 -29.92 21.19
C PHE A 71 2.49 -31.29 20.56
N GLN A 72 2.85 -31.47 19.28
CA GLN A 72 2.70 -32.76 18.57
C GLN A 72 3.45 -33.90 19.30
N PHE A 73 4.47 -33.57 20.10
CA PHE A 73 5.13 -34.54 20.96
C PHE A 73 4.14 -35.25 21.90
N ILE A 74 3.25 -34.50 22.55
CA ILE A 74 2.28 -35.07 23.51
C ILE A 74 1.29 -35.99 22.79
N ASP A 75 0.79 -35.57 21.64
CA ASP A 75 -0.16 -36.35 20.86
C ASP A 75 0.47 -37.68 20.42
N ASP A 76 1.66 -37.63 19.81
CA ASP A 76 2.37 -38.82 19.33
C ASP A 76 2.80 -39.73 20.49
N TYR A 77 3.19 -39.16 21.63
CA TYR A 77 3.61 -39.91 22.82
C TYR A 77 2.44 -40.72 23.40
N LEU A 78 1.25 -40.12 23.49
CA LEU A 78 0.04 -40.81 23.95
C LEU A 78 -0.42 -41.88 22.94
N ASP A 79 -0.44 -41.55 21.65
CA ASP A 79 -0.89 -42.47 20.60
C ASP A 79 0.00 -43.72 20.48
N LYS A 80 1.32 -43.57 20.71
CA LYS A 80 2.29 -44.67 20.65
C LYS A 80 2.52 -45.36 22.00
N GLY A 81 1.75 -45.01 23.04
CA GLY A 81 1.85 -45.64 24.35
C GLY A 81 3.17 -45.40 25.08
N GLY A 82 3.76 -44.21 24.92
CA GLY A 82 4.90 -43.74 25.71
C GLY A 82 6.30 -43.93 25.08
N SER A 83 6.38 -44.33 23.81
CA SER A 83 7.66 -44.57 23.12
C SER A 83 7.92 -43.57 21.98
N VAL A 84 8.30 -42.35 22.33
CA VAL A 84 8.64 -41.29 21.37
C VAL A 84 9.83 -40.47 21.88
N TYR A 85 10.80 -40.21 21.00
CA TYR A 85 11.94 -39.33 21.29
C TYR A 85 11.55 -37.86 21.20
N LEU A 86 12.12 -37.01 22.05
CA LEU A 86 11.73 -35.61 22.18
C LEU A 86 12.39 -34.70 21.13
N GLU A 87 13.61 -35.03 20.70
CA GLU A 87 14.47 -34.25 19.80
C GLU A 87 13.82 -33.89 18.45
N PRO A 88 13.07 -34.79 17.77
CA PRO A 88 12.42 -34.47 16.50
C PRO A 88 11.37 -33.35 16.61
N TYR A 89 10.87 -33.08 17.81
CA TYR A 89 9.84 -32.07 18.06
C TYR A 89 10.44 -30.73 18.47
N GLN A 90 11.77 -30.58 18.51
CA GLN A 90 12.43 -29.34 18.90
C GLN A 90 12.16 -28.24 17.87
N LEU A 91 11.51 -27.17 18.33
CA LEU A 91 11.32 -25.94 17.57
C LEU A 91 12.61 -25.15 17.61
N ASN A 92 13.37 -25.19 16.50
CA ASN A 92 14.55 -24.36 16.35
C ASN A 92 14.10 -22.89 16.27
N PRO A 93 14.65 -21.98 17.09
CA PRO A 93 14.46 -20.55 16.87
C PRO A 93 14.98 -20.27 15.47
N VAL A 94 14.07 -19.94 14.56
CA VAL A 94 14.41 -19.55 13.19
C VAL A 94 15.54 -18.54 13.31
N LYS A 95 16.72 -18.86 12.75
CA LYS A 95 17.79 -17.87 12.57
C LYS A 95 17.09 -16.70 11.89
N ARG A 96 16.89 -15.59 12.63
CA ARG A 96 16.22 -14.40 12.12
C ARG A 96 16.74 -14.16 10.71
N SER A 97 15.85 -14.20 9.73
CA SER A 97 16.22 -13.93 8.35
C SER A 97 16.96 -12.60 8.32
N ALA A 98 17.95 -12.47 7.44
CA ALA A 98 18.78 -11.27 7.31
C ALA A 98 17.98 -9.97 7.00
N ASP A 99 16.66 -10.07 6.84
CA ASP A 99 15.72 -9.02 6.46
C ASP A 99 15.14 -8.18 7.60
N GLU A 100 15.23 -8.61 8.86
CA GLU A 100 14.92 -7.71 9.99
C GLU A 100 16.13 -6.82 10.27
N LEU A 101 16.04 -5.56 9.83
CA LEU A 101 16.99 -4.50 10.17
C LEU A 101 16.78 -4.09 11.63
N ASP A 102 17.85 -4.08 12.42
CA ASP A 102 17.82 -3.56 13.79
C ASP A 102 17.53 -2.05 13.78
N GLU A 103 16.81 -1.53 14.77
CA GLU A 103 16.59 -0.09 14.94
C GLU A 103 17.93 0.68 14.98
N GLN A 104 18.96 0.04 15.52
CA GLN A 104 20.31 0.59 15.59
C GLN A 104 20.93 0.77 14.19
N ASP A 105 20.66 -0.13 13.24
CA ASP A 105 21.11 -0.03 11.85
C ASP A 105 20.43 1.14 11.13
N VAL A 106 19.12 1.31 11.36
CA VAL A 106 18.35 2.43 10.79
C VAL A 106 18.85 3.77 11.32
N ARG A 107 19.14 3.87 12.62
CA ARG A 107 19.72 5.08 13.24
C ARG A 107 21.11 5.38 12.69
N THR A 108 21.96 4.37 12.52
CA THR A 108 23.32 4.51 11.99
C THR A 108 23.29 4.94 10.52
N ALA A 109 22.43 4.34 9.71
CA ALA A 109 22.22 4.74 8.31
C ALA A 109 21.70 6.17 8.19
N LYS A 110 20.79 6.60 9.08
CA LYS A 110 20.29 7.98 9.13
C LYS A 110 21.40 8.98 9.48
N ALA A 111 22.27 8.65 10.43
CA ALA A 111 23.43 9.46 10.79
C ALA A 111 24.46 9.57 9.65
N MET A 112 24.78 8.44 8.99
CA MET A 112 25.69 8.41 7.84
C MET A 112 25.15 9.22 6.65
N ALA A 113 23.86 9.09 6.31
CA ALA A 113 23.24 9.85 5.24
C ALA A 113 23.28 11.37 5.51
N GLN A 114 23.12 11.79 6.77
CA GLN A 114 23.25 13.19 7.17
C GLN A 114 24.71 13.69 7.09
N ALA A 115 25.69 12.85 7.45
CA ALA A 115 27.10 13.19 7.39
C ALA A 115 27.61 13.32 5.94
N MET A 116 27.20 12.43 5.04
CA MET A 116 27.57 12.48 3.62
C MET A 116 27.01 13.74 2.92
N ASN A 117 25.80 14.16 3.28
CA ASN A 117 25.21 15.41 2.75
C ASN A 117 25.97 16.67 3.17
N LYS A 118 26.76 16.64 4.25
CA LYS A 118 27.53 17.81 4.72
C LYS A 118 28.89 17.95 4.02
N LYS A 119 29.49 16.86 3.51
CA LYS A 119 30.85 16.87 2.91
C LYS A 119 30.88 17.03 1.38
N ALA A 120 29.75 16.95 0.67
CA ALA A 120 29.70 17.05 -0.79
C ALA A 120 29.64 18.50 -1.36
N LYS A 121 30.02 19.52 -0.58
CA LYS A 121 30.15 20.89 -1.11
C LYS A 121 31.51 21.05 -1.76
N GLY A 122 31.57 20.80 -3.08
CA GLY A 122 32.71 21.17 -3.91
C GLY A 122 32.99 22.68 -3.90
N PRO A 123 34.05 23.14 -4.59
CA PRO A 123 34.42 24.55 -4.64
C PRO A 123 33.23 25.42 -5.06
N PRO A 124 33.07 26.63 -4.49
CA PRO A 124 31.92 27.47 -4.72
C PRO A 124 31.82 27.81 -6.21
N LYS A 125 30.79 27.30 -6.87
CA LYS A 125 30.49 27.69 -8.26
C LYS A 125 30.20 29.19 -8.28
N SER A 126 30.92 29.91 -9.13
CA SER A 126 30.70 31.34 -9.37
C SER A 126 29.23 31.59 -9.72
N THR A 127 28.54 32.42 -8.92
CA THR A 127 27.13 32.76 -9.13
C THR A 127 27.00 34.00 -10.01
N THR A 128 26.39 33.86 -11.20
CA THR A 128 26.05 34.99 -12.07
C THR A 128 25.00 35.88 -11.39
N LYS A 129 25.13 37.22 -11.51
CA LYS A 129 24.15 38.18 -10.96
C LYS A 129 22.97 38.38 -11.92
N PHE A 130 21.79 38.67 -11.39
CA PHE A 130 20.62 39.05 -12.19
C PHE A 130 20.73 40.50 -12.63
N THR A 131 20.52 40.77 -13.93
CA THR A 131 20.44 42.12 -14.49
C THR A 131 19.00 42.63 -14.42
N VAL A 132 18.82 43.95 -14.56
CA VAL A 132 17.47 44.56 -14.61
C VAL A 132 16.66 44.05 -15.81
N GLU A 133 17.33 43.84 -16.94
CA GLU A 133 16.73 43.27 -18.16
C GLU A 133 16.25 41.84 -17.93
N ALA A 134 17.04 41.02 -17.25
CA ALA A 134 16.66 39.66 -16.86
C ALA A 134 15.44 39.66 -15.92
N ASP A 135 15.43 40.54 -14.91
CA ASP A 135 14.30 40.68 -13.97
C ASP A 135 13.01 41.11 -14.71
N ASN A 136 13.10 42.08 -15.63
CA ASN A 136 11.97 42.53 -16.45
C ASN A 136 11.47 41.43 -17.39
N TYR A 137 12.38 40.66 -17.99
CA TYR A 137 12.03 39.51 -18.81
C TYR A 137 11.26 38.45 -18.00
N ILE A 138 11.74 38.09 -16.81
CA ILE A 138 11.04 37.13 -15.92
C ILE A 138 9.63 37.62 -15.60
N LEU A 139 9.49 38.90 -15.22
CA LEU A 139 8.19 39.50 -14.93
C LEU A 139 7.25 39.43 -16.13
N GLU A 140 7.71 39.80 -17.32
CA GLU A 140 6.88 39.78 -18.53
C GLU A 140 6.45 38.36 -18.90
N GLN A 141 7.34 37.38 -18.78
CA GLN A 141 6.98 35.99 -19.05
C GLN A 141 5.97 35.44 -18.03
N VAL A 142 6.09 35.82 -16.76
CA VAL A 142 5.09 35.48 -15.73
C VAL A 142 3.74 36.15 -16.02
N ARG A 143 3.73 37.39 -16.53
CA ARG A 143 2.49 38.08 -16.95
C ARG A 143 1.80 37.37 -18.10
N LEU A 144 2.56 36.82 -19.04
CA LEU A 144 2.04 36.10 -20.20
C LEU A 144 1.52 34.70 -19.85
N LYS A 145 2.12 34.06 -18.83
CA LYS A 145 1.78 32.70 -18.39
C LYS A 145 1.44 32.66 -16.89
N PRO A 146 0.39 33.38 -16.44
CA PRO A 146 0.15 33.59 -15.02
C PRO A 146 -0.21 32.32 -14.26
N ARG A 147 -0.81 31.31 -14.91
CA ARG A 147 -1.12 30.01 -14.28
C ARG A 147 0.13 29.25 -13.83
N PHE A 148 1.25 29.44 -14.53
CA PHE A 148 2.52 28.75 -14.30
C PHE A 148 3.46 29.47 -13.33
N ARG A 149 3.08 30.62 -12.76
CA ARG A 149 3.95 31.46 -11.93
C ARG A 149 4.52 30.78 -10.67
N THR A 150 4.01 29.63 -10.27
CA THR A 150 4.53 28.81 -9.15
C THR A 150 5.24 27.53 -9.59
N SER A 151 5.16 27.17 -10.88
CA SER A 151 5.67 25.93 -11.49
C SER A 151 7.19 25.90 -11.55
N HIS A 152 7.82 24.77 -11.22
CA HIS A 152 9.26 24.60 -11.41
C HIS A 152 9.65 24.52 -12.89
N LYS A 153 8.92 23.71 -13.67
CA LYS A 153 9.19 23.49 -15.10
C LYS A 153 9.19 24.79 -15.90
N PHE A 154 8.27 25.70 -15.58
CA PHE A 154 8.19 27.00 -16.23
C PHE A 154 9.47 27.83 -16.03
N PHE A 155 10.00 27.91 -14.81
CA PHE A 155 11.25 28.64 -14.58
C PHE A 155 12.48 27.91 -15.11
N GLU A 156 12.44 26.58 -15.21
CA GLU A 156 13.49 25.79 -15.89
C GLU A 156 13.54 26.09 -17.39
N GLU A 157 12.38 26.17 -18.06
CA GLU A 157 12.28 26.59 -19.46
C GLU A 157 12.73 28.04 -19.64
N LEU A 158 12.32 28.95 -18.74
CA LEU A 158 12.76 30.35 -18.79
C LEU A 158 14.28 30.50 -18.70
N ALA A 159 14.94 29.70 -17.86
CA ALA A 159 16.39 29.76 -17.69
C ALA A 159 17.18 29.37 -18.96
N GLN A 160 16.54 28.78 -19.97
CA GLN A 160 17.18 28.47 -21.26
C GLN A 160 17.31 29.71 -22.17
N HIS A 161 16.63 30.80 -21.86
CA HIS A 161 16.69 32.03 -22.64
C HIS A 161 18.03 32.76 -22.45
N ASP A 162 18.53 33.41 -23.50
CA ASP A 162 19.85 34.06 -23.50
C ASP A 162 20.02 35.13 -22.40
N LEU A 163 18.95 35.90 -22.12
CA LEU A 163 18.95 36.89 -21.02
C LEU A 163 19.13 36.28 -19.63
N LEU A 164 18.90 34.97 -19.48
CA LEU A 164 19.04 34.21 -18.24
C LEU A 164 20.21 33.23 -18.29
N LYS A 165 21.11 33.35 -19.28
CA LYS A 165 22.27 32.49 -19.41
C LYS A 165 23.15 32.51 -18.16
N GLY A 166 23.48 31.32 -17.66
CA GLY A 166 24.23 31.14 -16.42
C GLY A 166 23.37 31.07 -15.15
N HIS A 167 22.06 31.28 -15.25
CA HIS A 167 21.10 31.00 -14.19
C HIS A 167 20.49 29.61 -14.36
N THR A 168 20.06 29.00 -13.26
CA THR A 168 19.31 27.75 -13.27
C THR A 168 17.83 28.04 -13.06
N GLY A 169 16.94 27.13 -13.45
CA GLY A 169 15.51 27.30 -13.17
C GLY A 169 15.20 27.56 -11.69
N ASN A 170 15.98 26.97 -10.78
CA ASN A 170 15.86 27.22 -9.34
C ASN A 170 16.32 28.64 -8.95
N SER A 171 17.43 29.15 -9.49
CA SER A 171 17.86 30.52 -9.19
C SER A 171 16.87 31.55 -9.73
N VAL A 172 16.36 31.35 -10.95
CA VAL A 172 15.32 32.21 -11.57
C VAL A 172 14.04 32.20 -10.73
N ARG A 173 13.56 31.01 -10.34
CA ARG A 173 12.37 30.87 -9.49
C ARG A 173 12.54 31.52 -8.13
N SER A 174 13.70 31.33 -7.50
CA SER A 174 14.04 31.95 -6.22
C SER A 174 14.06 33.47 -6.33
N ARG A 175 14.71 33.99 -7.38
CA ARG A 175 14.75 35.43 -7.70
C ARG A 175 13.35 36.00 -7.85
N TYR A 176 12.49 35.32 -8.61
CA TYR A 176 11.10 35.73 -8.79
C TYR A 176 10.37 35.83 -7.45
N ARG A 177 10.33 34.75 -6.67
CA ARG A 177 9.57 34.69 -5.40
C ARG A 177 10.07 35.69 -4.36
N ALA A 178 11.39 35.86 -4.22
CA ALA A 178 11.96 36.72 -3.20
C ALA A 178 11.95 38.21 -3.58
N HIS A 179 12.14 38.55 -4.86
CA HIS A 179 12.44 39.92 -5.27
C HIS A 179 11.51 40.52 -6.33
N LEU A 180 10.78 39.70 -7.08
CA LEU A 180 9.98 40.18 -8.22
C LEU A 180 8.48 39.98 -8.04
N GLU A 181 8.04 38.99 -7.25
CA GLU A 181 6.63 38.65 -7.08
C GLU A 181 5.80 39.86 -6.61
N HIS A 182 6.31 40.63 -5.64
CA HIS A 182 5.65 41.86 -5.17
C HIS A 182 5.63 43.00 -6.22
N LYS A 183 6.45 42.92 -7.27
CA LYS A 183 6.52 43.89 -8.38
C LYS A 183 5.68 43.48 -9.59
N LEU A 184 4.99 42.33 -9.55
CA LEU A 184 4.24 41.82 -10.69
C LEU A 184 3.09 42.76 -11.09
N LEU A 185 2.39 43.31 -10.09
CA LEU A 185 1.26 44.27 -10.16
C LEU A 185 0.02 43.79 -10.94
N TYR A 186 0.20 43.28 -12.16
CA TYR A 186 -0.84 42.78 -13.04
C TYR A 186 -0.36 41.54 -13.80
N VAL A 187 -1.28 40.83 -14.44
CA VAL A 187 -1.04 39.71 -15.34
C VAL A 187 -1.98 39.80 -16.53
N TYR A 188 -1.68 39.14 -17.65
CA TYR A 188 -2.58 39.14 -18.80
C TYR A 188 -3.65 38.06 -18.67
N LYS A 189 -4.86 38.37 -19.12
CA LYS A 189 -5.97 37.42 -19.16
C LYS A 189 -5.66 36.27 -20.11
N THR A 190 -5.85 35.04 -19.65
CA THR A 190 -5.72 33.83 -20.46
C THR A 190 -7.03 33.05 -20.49
N ASP A 191 -7.22 32.23 -21.53
CA ASP A 191 -8.26 31.20 -21.57
C ASP A 191 -7.86 29.96 -20.75
N ASP A 192 -8.71 28.93 -20.74
CA ASP A 192 -8.46 27.68 -20.01
C ASP A 192 -7.29 26.86 -20.59
N TYR A 193 -6.86 27.17 -21.81
CA TYR A 193 -5.73 26.57 -22.52
C TYR A 193 -4.46 27.42 -22.43
N ASP A 194 -4.42 28.40 -21.52
CA ASP A 194 -3.29 29.31 -21.32
C ASP A 194 -2.96 30.19 -22.54
N ARG A 195 -3.90 30.39 -23.45
CA ARG A 195 -3.77 31.32 -24.58
C ARG A 195 -4.22 32.71 -24.15
N LEU A 196 -3.49 33.73 -24.58
CA LEU A 196 -3.79 35.12 -24.25
C LEU A 196 -5.13 35.54 -24.87
N ILE A 197 -6.02 36.09 -24.05
CA ILE A 197 -7.25 36.72 -24.52
C ILE A 197 -6.94 38.17 -24.85
N LEU A 198 -7.20 38.52 -26.10
CA LEU A 198 -7.04 39.88 -26.62
C LEU A 198 -8.39 40.60 -26.61
N ASP A 199 -8.36 41.92 -26.46
CA ASP A 199 -9.55 42.76 -26.62
C ASP A 199 -9.95 42.91 -28.10
N ALA A 200 -11.04 43.63 -28.36
CA ALA A 200 -11.54 43.88 -29.71
C ALA A 200 -10.54 44.61 -30.62
N SER A 201 -9.53 45.28 -30.06
CA SER A 201 -8.47 45.98 -30.78
C SER A 201 -7.19 45.15 -30.93
N GLY A 202 -7.19 43.90 -30.45
CA GLY A 202 -6.02 43.02 -30.48
C GLY A 202 -5.00 43.28 -29.37
N ASN A 203 -5.31 44.11 -28.37
CA ASN A 203 -4.43 44.37 -27.24
C ASN A 203 -4.65 43.35 -26.11
N ARG A 204 -3.60 43.10 -25.32
CA ARG A 204 -3.65 42.18 -24.19
C ARG A 204 -4.42 42.81 -23.03
N ILE A 205 -5.34 42.06 -22.43
CA ILE A 205 -6.14 42.53 -21.31
C ILE A 205 -5.38 42.32 -20.00
N ALA A 206 -4.99 43.40 -19.32
CA ALA A 206 -4.35 43.34 -18.00
C ALA A 206 -5.39 43.14 -16.88
N LEU A 207 -5.11 42.22 -15.96
CA LEU A 207 -5.92 41.91 -14.79
C LEU A 207 -5.07 42.00 -13.51
N PRO A 208 -5.67 42.36 -12.37
CA PRO A 208 -5.02 42.22 -11.07
C PRO A 208 -4.55 40.77 -10.84
N VAL A 209 -3.38 40.60 -10.22
CA VAL A 209 -2.78 39.27 -9.97
C VAL A 209 -3.73 38.33 -9.21
N ALA A 210 -4.58 38.88 -8.33
CA ALA A 210 -5.56 38.12 -7.54
C ALA A 210 -6.60 37.38 -8.40
N HIS A 211 -6.90 37.87 -9.61
CA HIS A 211 -7.89 37.24 -10.50
C HIS A 211 -7.32 36.06 -11.31
N ALA A 212 -5.99 35.92 -11.37
CA ALA A 212 -5.39 34.81 -12.11
C ALA A 212 -5.23 33.57 -11.24
N LYS A 213 -5.94 32.50 -11.63
CA LYS A 213 -5.77 31.16 -11.05
C LYS A 213 -4.32 30.66 -11.25
N THR A 214 -3.85 29.82 -10.34
CA THR A 214 -2.61 29.05 -10.54
C THR A 214 -2.95 27.61 -10.89
N ILE A 215 -1.97 26.83 -11.33
CA ILE A 215 -2.15 25.37 -11.47
C ILE A 215 -2.55 24.73 -10.14
N LYS A 216 -2.03 25.24 -9.01
CA LYS A 216 -2.30 24.72 -7.67
C LYS A 216 -2.73 25.86 -6.76
N ASN A 217 -4.04 26.07 -6.66
CA ASN A 217 -4.58 27.02 -5.70
C ASN A 217 -4.33 26.50 -4.28
N ARG A 218 -4.08 27.42 -3.34
CA ARG A 218 -3.92 27.08 -1.93
C ARG A 218 -5.31 27.00 -1.30
N PHE A 219 -5.52 26.00 -0.45
CA PHE A 219 -6.72 25.92 0.39
C PHE A 219 -6.69 27.04 1.43
N THR A 220 -7.81 27.76 1.51
CA THR A 220 -8.09 28.79 2.52
C THR A 220 -8.75 28.17 3.75
N ALA A 221 -8.86 28.94 4.84
CA ALA A 221 -9.59 28.47 6.01
C ALA A 221 -11.08 28.26 5.69
N ASP A 222 -11.64 29.11 4.84
CA ASP A 222 -13.04 29.04 4.41
C ASP A 222 -13.30 27.81 3.55
N ASP A 223 -12.36 27.46 2.66
CA ASP A 223 -12.38 26.22 1.89
C ASP A 223 -12.45 24.99 2.82
N ASP A 224 -11.56 24.96 3.82
CA ASP A 224 -11.47 23.86 4.79
C ASP A 224 -12.74 23.74 5.64
N TYR A 225 -13.28 24.88 6.09
CA TYR A 225 -14.51 24.93 6.88
C TYR A 225 -15.71 24.42 6.07
N THR A 226 -15.86 24.94 4.84
CA THR A 226 -16.94 24.56 3.93
C THR A 226 -16.89 23.07 3.60
N LEU A 227 -15.69 22.51 3.39
CA LEU A 227 -15.49 21.08 3.18
C LEU A 227 -15.93 20.26 4.39
N CYS A 228 -15.45 20.60 5.59
CA CYS A 228 -15.78 19.87 6.82
C CYS A 228 -17.29 19.93 7.11
N GLU A 229 -17.91 21.10 7.02
CA GLU A 229 -19.33 21.28 7.27
C GLU A 229 -20.19 20.53 6.26
N SER A 230 -19.84 20.58 4.98
CA SER A 230 -20.60 19.90 3.92
C SER A 230 -20.52 18.39 4.03
N ILE A 231 -19.36 17.83 4.42
CA ILE A 231 -19.23 16.39 4.66
C ILE A 231 -20.04 15.97 5.87
N ILE A 232 -19.96 16.70 6.99
CA ILE A 232 -20.76 16.40 8.19
C ILE A 232 -22.24 16.39 7.84
N ASN A 233 -22.72 17.41 7.12
CA ASN A 233 -24.12 17.50 6.71
C ASN A 233 -24.51 16.38 5.74
N HIS A 234 -23.66 16.04 4.79
CA HIS A 234 -23.90 14.94 3.85
C HIS A 234 -24.07 13.61 4.58
N VAL A 235 -23.12 13.28 5.48
CA VAL A 235 -23.14 12.05 6.26
C VAL A 235 -24.37 11.99 7.17
N LEU A 236 -24.73 13.08 7.84
CA LEU A 236 -25.92 13.15 8.68
C LEU A 236 -27.24 12.94 7.90
N ASN A 237 -27.25 13.22 6.60
CA ASN A 237 -28.43 13.08 5.74
C ASN A 237 -28.51 11.72 5.04
N THR A 238 -27.39 11.02 4.88
CA THR A 238 -27.33 9.76 4.10
C THR A 238 -27.07 8.52 4.94
N GLN A 239 -26.50 8.66 6.14
CA GLN A 239 -26.17 7.54 7.02
C GLN A 239 -27.03 7.52 8.27
N ASP A 240 -27.18 6.32 8.82
CA ASP A 240 -27.92 6.09 10.04
C ASP A 240 -27.26 6.77 11.26
N ARG A 241 -28.06 7.45 12.08
CA ARG A 241 -27.57 8.24 13.21
C ARG A 241 -27.02 7.37 14.33
N GLU A 242 -27.55 6.16 14.52
CA GLU A 242 -27.07 5.25 15.57
C GLU A 242 -25.64 4.80 15.25
N THR A 243 -25.39 4.45 13.99
CA THR A 243 -24.06 4.11 13.48
C THR A 243 -23.05 5.25 13.67
N LEU A 244 -23.48 6.50 13.45
CA LEU A 244 -22.64 7.69 13.63
C LEU A 244 -22.41 8.08 15.10
N GLN A 245 -23.22 7.57 16.03
CA GLN A 245 -23.11 7.86 17.48
C GLN A 245 -22.47 6.72 18.27
N THR A 246 -22.07 5.64 17.61
CA THR A 246 -21.46 4.49 18.29
C THR A 246 -19.93 4.58 18.19
N ALA A 247 -19.25 4.40 19.32
CA ALA A 247 -17.80 4.34 19.40
C ALA A 247 -17.24 3.09 18.70
N ASP A 248 -15.92 3.02 18.57
CA ASP A 248 -15.23 1.94 17.85
C ASP A 248 -15.47 0.55 18.47
N ASP A 249 -15.77 0.50 19.78
CA ASP A 249 -16.11 -0.72 20.51
C ASP A 249 -17.52 -1.25 20.21
N LYS A 250 -18.31 -0.51 19.42
CA LYS A 250 -19.71 -0.81 19.04
C LYS A 250 -20.70 -0.91 20.21
N LEU A 251 -20.25 -0.68 21.44
CA LEU A 251 -21.05 -0.84 22.66
C LEU A 251 -21.26 0.49 23.38
N THR A 252 -20.34 1.44 23.20
CA THR A 252 -20.38 2.74 23.86
C THR A 252 -21.02 3.77 22.94
N ARG A 253 -22.12 4.37 23.38
CA ARG A 253 -22.73 5.53 22.69
C ARG A 253 -21.97 6.79 23.07
N LEU A 254 -21.54 7.56 22.07
CA LEU A 254 -20.90 8.85 22.24
C LEU A 254 -21.89 9.90 22.76
N PRO A 255 -21.42 10.96 23.45
CA PRO A 255 -22.27 12.04 23.93
C PRO A 255 -23.08 12.70 22.80
N ASP A 256 -24.29 13.17 23.14
CA ASP A 256 -25.14 13.88 22.18
C ASP A 256 -24.41 15.07 21.55
N GLY A 257 -24.39 15.10 20.22
CA GLY A 257 -23.72 16.12 19.43
C GLY A 257 -22.30 15.78 18.98
N VAL A 258 -21.72 14.67 19.46
CA VAL A 258 -20.43 14.15 18.99
C VAL A 258 -20.65 12.98 18.04
N LEU A 259 -20.09 13.08 16.84
CA LEU A 259 -20.15 12.03 15.82
C LEU A 259 -18.84 11.23 15.79
N ASN A 260 -18.94 9.92 15.57
CA ASN A 260 -17.79 9.07 15.27
C ASN A 260 -17.37 9.25 13.81
N GLU A 261 -16.36 10.11 13.59
CA GLU A 261 -15.84 10.40 12.24
C GLU A 261 -15.13 9.21 11.60
N ALA A 262 -14.74 8.19 12.37
CA ALA A 262 -14.17 6.96 11.81
C ALA A 262 -15.19 6.21 10.94
N ASN A 263 -16.48 6.33 11.27
CA ASN A 263 -17.59 5.69 10.59
C ASN A 263 -18.10 6.48 9.36
N PHE A 264 -17.51 7.63 9.05
CA PHE A 264 -17.99 8.46 7.93
C PHE A 264 -17.71 7.80 6.58
N LEU A 265 -18.76 7.40 5.88
CA LEU A 265 -18.69 6.92 4.50
C LEU A 265 -18.98 8.08 3.54
N VAL A 266 -17.99 8.48 2.72
CA VAL A 266 -18.16 9.58 1.76
C VAL A 266 -17.86 9.06 0.36
N SER A 267 -18.86 9.07 -0.52
CA SER A 267 -18.73 8.60 -1.91
C SER A 267 -17.86 9.54 -2.75
N ILE A 268 -17.34 9.03 -3.87
CA ILE A 268 -16.59 9.86 -4.84
C ILE A 268 -17.51 10.92 -5.46
N SER A 269 -18.76 10.55 -5.75
CA SER A 269 -19.76 11.43 -6.35
C SER A 269 -20.04 12.69 -5.52
N PHE A 270 -19.89 12.63 -4.19
CA PHE A 270 -19.95 13.81 -3.32
C PHE A 270 -18.90 14.85 -3.73
N PHE A 271 -17.64 14.44 -3.96
CA PHE A 271 -16.56 15.37 -4.30
C PHE A 271 -16.73 15.98 -5.70
N ASP A 272 -17.34 15.25 -6.64
CA ASP A 272 -17.64 15.77 -7.97
C ASP A 272 -18.73 16.85 -7.94
N GLU A 273 -19.79 16.63 -7.18
CA GLU A 273 -20.83 17.66 -6.95
C GLU A 273 -20.26 18.84 -6.15
N PHE A 274 -19.49 18.56 -5.09
CA PHE A 274 -18.88 19.57 -4.25
C PHE A 274 -17.93 20.48 -5.04
N ALA A 275 -17.14 19.91 -5.97
CA ALA A 275 -16.24 20.68 -6.83
C ALA A 275 -16.98 21.52 -7.88
N ARG A 276 -18.17 21.08 -8.34
CA ARG A 276 -19.02 21.89 -9.23
C ARG A 276 -19.54 23.13 -8.52
N GLN A 277 -19.88 23.01 -7.23
CA GLN A 277 -20.33 24.14 -6.41
C GLN A 277 -19.15 25.01 -5.92
N ASN A 278 -18.00 24.38 -5.65
CA ASN A 278 -16.80 25.03 -5.12
C ASN A 278 -15.64 24.95 -6.13
N THR A 279 -15.76 25.72 -7.20
CA THR A 279 -14.85 25.71 -8.37
C THR A 279 -13.43 26.25 -8.12
N GLY A 280 -13.09 26.54 -6.86
CA GLY A 280 -11.75 26.95 -6.44
C GLY A 280 -10.71 25.83 -6.56
N HIS A 281 -11.15 24.58 -6.41
CA HIS A 281 -10.32 23.37 -6.46
C HIS A 281 -11.05 22.25 -7.23
N SER A 282 -10.30 21.30 -7.79
CA SER A 282 -10.88 20.14 -8.48
C SER A 282 -11.43 19.10 -7.50
N SER A 283 -12.31 18.20 -7.98
CA SER A 283 -12.84 17.06 -7.20
C SER A 283 -11.73 16.25 -6.53
N LEU A 284 -10.70 15.88 -7.30
CA LEU A 284 -9.54 15.16 -6.77
C LEU A 284 -8.79 15.95 -5.68
N SER A 285 -8.67 17.28 -5.84
CA SER A 285 -8.02 18.14 -4.85
C SER A 285 -8.82 18.19 -3.55
N TRP A 286 -10.16 18.30 -3.63
CA TRP A 286 -11.05 18.27 -2.47
C TRP A 286 -11.01 16.91 -1.75
N ARG A 287 -11.04 15.80 -2.50
CA ARG A 287 -10.91 14.44 -1.96
C ARG A 287 -9.59 14.26 -1.22
N ASP A 288 -8.48 14.69 -1.82
CA ASP A 288 -7.17 14.58 -1.18
C ASP A 288 -7.05 15.50 0.05
N ARG A 289 -7.66 16.69 0.01
CA ARG A 289 -7.75 17.60 1.15
C ARG A 289 -8.52 16.99 2.31
N TYR A 290 -9.65 16.33 2.04
CA TYR A 290 -10.41 15.58 3.03
C TYR A 290 -9.55 14.48 3.67
N ARG A 291 -8.99 13.58 2.85
CA ARG A 291 -8.25 12.41 3.32
C ARG A 291 -7.01 12.77 4.13
N LYS A 292 -6.20 13.72 3.65
CA LYS A 292 -4.87 14.00 4.24
C LYS A 292 -4.88 15.11 5.29
N PHE A 293 -5.93 15.93 5.34
CA PHE A 293 -5.98 17.06 6.27
C PHE A 293 -7.24 17.01 7.14
N ALA A 294 -8.43 17.08 6.55
CA ALA A 294 -9.68 17.15 7.33
C ALA A 294 -9.85 15.95 8.27
N ARG A 295 -9.72 14.73 7.73
CA ARG A 295 -9.86 13.48 8.50
C ARG A 295 -8.78 13.31 9.58
N VAL A 296 -7.57 13.82 9.31
CA VAL A 296 -6.46 13.77 10.28
C VAL A 296 -6.64 14.80 11.40
N TYR A 297 -7.17 15.97 11.07
CA TYR A 297 -7.44 17.03 12.06
C TYR A 297 -8.65 16.70 12.94
N GLY A 298 -9.67 16.08 12.35
CA GLY A 298 -11.01 15.94 12.88
C GLY A 298 -11.93 17.02 12.31
N LEU A 299 -12.99 16.61 11.61
CA LEU A 299 -13.91 17.50 10.88
C LEU A 299 -14.69 18.39 11.86
N GLN A 300 -15.28 17.80 12.91
CA GLN A 300 -16.03 18.53 13.93
C GLN A 300 -15.10 19.48 14.68
N ARG A 301 -13.90 19.00 15.03
CA ARG A 301 -12.88 19.80 15.69
C ARG A 301 -12.50 21.03 14.86
N TYR A 302 -12.19 20.85 13.58
CA TYR A 302 -11.83 21.98 12.71
C TYR A 302 -12.98 22.97 12.54
N ARG A 303 -14.21 22.48 12.37
CA ARG A 303 -15.42 23.31 12.29
C ARG A 303 -15.56 24.19 13.53
N ASP A 304 -15.39 23.61 14.71
CA ASP A 304 -15.59 24.31 15.98
C ASP A 304 -14.43 25.29 16.25
N ASP A 305 -13.19 24.90 15.95
CA ASP A 305 -12.01 25.76 16.03
C ASP A 305 -12.11 26.96 15.07
N TYR A 306 -12.57 26.74 13.84
CA TYR A 306 -12.83 27.80 12.86
C TYR A 306 -13.86 28.80 13.39
N ARG A 307 -15.01 28.31 13.88
CA ARG A 307 -16.07 29.17 14.44
C ARG A 307 -15.59 29.97 15.64
N LYS A 308 -14.77 29.38 16.51
CA LYS A 308 -14.14 30.08 17.63
C LYS A 308 -13.16 31.15 17.16
N ALA A 309 -12.36 30.86 16.13
CA ALA A 309 -11.34 31.76 15.60
C ALA A 309 -11.94 32.99 14.89
N MET A 310 -13.16 32.90 14.36
CA MET A 310 -13.88 34.03 13.74
C MET A 310 -14.06 35.24 14.69
N GLY A 311 -14.09 35.02 16.01
CA GLY A 311 -14.16 36.08 17.01
C GLY A 311 -12.81 36.68 17.43
N THR A 312 -11.70 36.15 16.90
CA THR A 312 -10.34 36.57 17.29
C THR A 312 -9.74 37.55 16.27
N LYS A 313 -8.75 38.34 16.69
CA LYS A 313 -8.06 39.27 15.78
C LYS A 313 -7.22 38.57 14.70
N GLU A 314 -6.83 37.33 14.93
CA GLU A 314 -6.00 36.55 14.00
C GLU A 314 -6.82 35.86 12.91
N GLY A 315 -8.13 35.67 13.15
CA GLY A 315 -9.03 34.96 12.26
C GLY A 315 -8.73 33.46 12.13
N PRO A 316 -9.58 32.70 11.43
CA PRO A 316 -9.36 31.28 11.21
C PRO A 316 -8.17 31.02 10.28
N GLN A 317 -7.46 29.91 10.51
CA GLN A 317 -6.30 29.50 9.73
C GLN A 317 -6.56 28.17 9.01
N PRO A 318 -6.09 28.00 7.76
CA PRO A 318 -6.24 26.74 7.05
C PRO A 318 -5.43 25.62 7.70
N MET A 319 -5.88 24.37 7.55
CA MET A 319 -5.18 23.18 8.01
C MET A 319 -3.80 23.05 7.33
N LYS A 320 -2.74 22.96 8.12
CA LYS A 320 -1.34 22.88 7.65
C LYS A 320 -0.59 21.77 8.37
N ASN A 321 0.47 21.27 7.73
CA ASN A 321 1.45 20.34 8.33
C ASN A 321 0.90 18.96 8.80
N LEU A 322 -0.23 18.50 8.27
CA LEU A 322 -0.83 17.20 8.63
C LEU A 322 -0.39 16.02 7.75
N THR A 323 0.35 16.30 6.67
CA THR A 323 0.89 15.22 5.83
C THR A 323 2.11 14.61 6.53
N SER A 324 1.95 13.40 7.10
CA SER A 324 3.09 12.64 7.66
C SER A 324 4.19 12.52 6.61
N ARG A 325 5.34 13.14 6.88
CA ARG A 325 6.57 13.03 6.08
C ARG A 325 7.53 11.97 6.65
N GLU A 326 7.28 11.50 7.87
CA GLU A 326 8.17 10.58 8.59
C GLU A 326 8.34 9.27 7.83
N SER A 327 7.24 8.71 7.29
CA SER A 327 7.25 7.47 6.51
C SER A 327 8.18 7.50 5.31
N LYS A 328 8.32 8.65 4.62
CA LYS A 328 9.25 8.77 3.46
C LYS A 328 10.71 8.83 3.89
N SER A 329 11.00 9.51 5.01
CA SER A 329 12.36 9.61 5.53
C SER A 329 12.84 8.27 6.10
N GLU A 330 11.92 7.52 6.70
CA GLU A 330 12.14 6.21 7.28
C GLU A 330 12.30 5.14 6.20
N LYS A 331 11.41 5.11 5.19
CA LYS A 331 11.56 4.23 4.01
C LYS A 331 12.89 4.50 3.28
N LYS A 332 13.31 5.76 3.18
CA LYS A 332 14.63 6.11 2.61
C LYS A 332 15.79 5.64 3.49
N ALA A 333 15.68 5.81 4.81
CA ALA A 333 16.68 5.33 5.77
C ALA A 333 16.80 3.80 5.75
N GLN A 334 15.68 3.07 5.69
CA GLN A 334 15.63 1.63 5.56
C GLN A 334 16.27 1.15 4.24
N ILE A 335 15.98 1.80 3.11
CA ILE A 335 16.63 1.48 1.83
C ILE A 335 18.15 1.71 1.91
N THR A 336 18.58 2.82 2.53
CA THR A 336 20.01 3.09 2.75
C THR A 336 20.65 2.05 3.68
N ALA A 337 19.97 1.65 4.76
CA ALA A 337 20.43 0.61 5.68
C ALA A 337 20.55 -0.75 4.99
N LYS A 338 19.55 -1.16 4.18
CA LYS A 338 19.62 -2.38 3.35
C LYS A 338 20.81 -2.36 2.40
N LYS A 339 21.08 -1.22 1.74
CA LYS A 339 22.24 -1.07 0.85
C LYS A 339 23.58 -1.15 1.60
N LEU A 340 23.68 -0.52 2.77
CA LEU A 340 24.88 -0.58 3.60
C LEU A 340 25.14 -2.01 4.11
N LYS A 341 24.11 -2.70 4.59
CA LYS A 341 24.20 -4.09 5.06
C LYS A 341 24.56 -5.05 3.92
N ALA A 342 23.96 -4.89 2.73
CA ALA A 342 24.32 -5.67 1.54
C ALA A 342 25.78 -5.44 1.11
N ASN A 343 26.28 -4.20 1.20
CA ASN A 343 27.69 -3.90 0.93
C ASN A 343 28.62 -4.46 2.01
N GLN A 344 28.22 -4.43 3.29
CA GLN A 344 29.00 -5.00 4.39
C GLN A 344 29.12 -6.52 4.27
N VAL A 345 28.01 -7.21 3.98
CA VAL A 345 28.03 -8.66 3.69
C VAL A 345 28.94 -8.99 2.51
N ARG A 346 28.99 -8.14 1.47
CA ARG A 346 29.96 -8.30 0.36
C ARG A 346 31.41 -8.10 0.79
N MET A 347 31.71 -7.17 1.71
CA MET A 347 33.08 -6.91 2.17
C MET A 347 33.58 -7.97 3.18
N ASP A 348 32.68 -8.59 3.95
CA ASP A 348 33.01 -9.63 4.93
C ASP A 348 33.12 -11.05 4.32
N MET A 349 32.69 -11.23 3.06
CA MET A 349 32.97 -12.47 2.34
C MET A 349 34.46 -12.59 2.01
N SER A 350 35.06 -13.75 2.30
CA SER A 350 36.45 -14.00 1.92
C SER A 350 36.58 -13.97 0.39
N ALA A 351 37.78 -13.64 -0.12
CA ALA A 351 38.05 -13.68 -1.55
C ALA A 351 37.75 -15.07 -2.18
N HIS A 352 37.81 -16.13 -1.36
CA HIS A 352 37.47 -17.49 -1.76
C HIS A 352 35.95 -17.68 -1.93
N ASP A 353 35.15 -17.16 -0.99
CA ASP A 353 33.68 -17.25 -1.06
C ASP A 353 33.12 -16.36 -2.17
N GLN A 354 33.75 -15.21 -2.42
CA GLN A 354 33.42 -14.35 -3.57
C GLN A 354 33.71 -15.07 -4.89
N ALA A 355 34.82 -15.81 -4.97
CA ALA A 355 35.17 -16.59 -6.15
C ALA A 355 34.21 -17.78 -6.36
N LEU A 356 33.81 -18.47 -5.29
CA LEU A 356 32.82 -19.56 -5.34
C LEU A 356 31.44 -19.06 -5.79
N LEU A 357 30.97 -17.93 -5.24
CA LEU A 357 29.69 -17.33 -5.63
C LEU A 357 29.72 -16.83 -7.09
N ALA A 358 30.85 -16.28 -7.54
CA ALA A 358 31.05 -15.86 -8.93
C ALA A 358 31.10 -17.07 -9.88
N ASP A 359 31.72 -18.17 -9.47
CA ASP A 359 31.78 -19.43 -10.24
C ASP A 359 30.42 -20.12 -10.29
N GLU A 360 29.63 -20.09 -9.22
CA GLU A 360 28.26 -20.62 -9.17
C GLU A 360 27.29 -19.80 -10.06
N LEU A 361 27.42 -18.47 -10.05
CA LEU A 361 26.70 -17.58 -10.97
C LEU A 361 27.15 -17.77 -12.43
N ALA A 362 28.42 -18.05 -12.67
CA ALA A 362 28.95 -18.34 -14.02
C ALA A 362 28.46 -19.70 -14.55
N ARG A 363 28.32 -20.71 -13.68
CA ARG A 363 27.79 -22.04 -14.04
C ARG A 363 26.30 -22.00 -14.37
N ASN A 364 25.52 -21.17 -13.69
CA ASN A 364 24.08 -21.01 -13.97
C ASN A 364 23.77 -20.19 -15.23
N HIS A 365 24.74 -19.46 -15.78
CA HIS A 365 24.56 -18.68 -17.01
C HIS A 365 25.05 -19.35 -18.30
N HIS A 366 25.43 -20.64 -18.27
CA HIS A 366 25.85 -21.37 -19.48
C HIS A 366 24.67 -21.92 -20.33
N SER A 367 23.70 -21.05 -20.58
CA SER A 367 22.69 -21.20 -21.64
C SER A 367 22.28 -19.80 -22.11
N GLN A 368 23.16 -19.14 -22.86
CA GLN A 368 22.85 -18.28 -24.02
C GLN A 368 24.11 -17.49 -24.45
N LEU A 369 24.28 -17.38 -25.77
CA LEU A 369 25.47 -16.92 -26.49
C LEU A 369 25.65 -15.38 -26.54
N HIS A 370 26.93 -14.96 -26.49
CA HIS A 370 27.61 -13.79 -27.11
C HIS A 370 27.02 -12.36 -27.00
N HIS A 371 27.73 -11.41 -26.35
CA HIS A 371 28.79 -10.55 -26.92
C HIS A 371 29.23 -9.39 -25.96
N ASN A 372 30.52 -9.00 -26.09
CA ASN A 372 31.14 -7.69 -25.88
C ASN A 372 31.82 -7.24 -24.55
N HIS A 373 33.14 -7.04 -24.73
CA HIS A 373 34.08 -5.99 -24.26
C HIS A 373 34.05 -5.47 -22.81
N HIS A 374 35.12 -5.83 -22.09
CA HIS A 374 35.47 -5.31 -20.76
C HIS A 374 36.57 -4.24 -20.87
N LEU A 375 36.25 -3.01 -20.42
CA LEU A 375 37.22 -1.97 -20.04
C LEU A 375 37.38 -2.03 -18.51
N THR A 376 38.61 -2.23 -18.05
CA THR A 376 38.98 -2.28 -16.63
C THR A 376 39.35 -0.88 -16.15
N HIS A 377 38.63 -0.37 -15.14
CA HIS A 377 39.07 0.77 -14.33
C HIS A 377 39.26 0.31 -12.89
N GLN A 378 40.53 0.25 -12.49
CA GLN A 378 41.01 -0.04 -11.14
C GLN A 378 40.91 1.25 -10.33
N LEU A 379 40.19 1.22 -9.20
CA LEU A 379 40.22 2.30 -8.19
C LEU A 379 40.72 1.71 -6.87
N ASP A 380 41.74 2.38 -6.32
CA ASP A 380 42.50 2.03 -5.12
C ASP A 380 41.63 1.90 -3.87
N SER A 381 41.77 0.77 -3.18
CA SER A 381 41.11 0.40 -1.93
C SER A 381 41.74 1.03 -0.67
N ALA A 382 42.75 1.89 -0.81
CA ALA A 382 43.51 2.44 0.31
C ALA A 382 42.86 3.68 0.99
N GLY A 383 41.84 4.31 0.38
CA GLY A 383 41.26 5.55 0.88
C GLY A 383 40.23 5.40 2.01
N VAL A 384 39.66 4.20 2.20
CA VAL A 384 38.50 3.99 3.08
C VAL A 384 38.91 3.71 4.53
N ALA A 385 40.06 3.07 4.76
CA ALA A 385 40.54 2.72 6.10
C ALA A 385 41.07 3.93 6.90
N ALA A 386 41.53 5.00 6.24
CA ALA A 386 42.09 6.17 6.91
C ALA A 386 41.03 7.06 7.60
N VAL A 387 39.75 6.90 7.27
CA VAL A 387 38.67 7.78 7.77
C VAL A 387 38.14 7.31 9.14
N ALA A 388 38.37 6.06 9.53
CA ALA A 388 37.87 5.51 10.78
C ALA A 388 38.66 5.95 12.04
N ASN A 389 39.92 6.38 11.91
CA ASN A 389 40.82 6.60 13.05
C ASN A 389 41.02 8.06 13.49
N MET A 390 40.33 9.05 12.91
CA MET A 390 40.53 10.48 13.25
C MET A 390 39.39 11.13 14.06
N ALA A 391 38.47 10.34 14.63
CA ALA A 391 37.32 10.86 15.37
C ALA A 391 37.43 10.66 16.90
N VAL A 392 38.57 11.02 17.50
CA VAL A 392 38.69 11.28 18.95
C VAL A 392 39.61 12.47 19.15
N GLY A 393 39.05 13.65 19.44
CA GLY A 393 39.85 14.82 19.78
C GLY A 393 39.15 16.17 19.68
N GLN A 394 38.75 16.68 20.84
CA GLN A 394 38.55 18.09 21.19
C GLN A 394 37.38 18.87 20.56
N GLY A 395 36.42 19.17 21.43
CA GLY A 395 35.57 20.34 21.32
C GLY A 395 36.02 21.43 22.30
N ALA A 396 35.92 22.69 21.87
CA ALA A 396 35.49 23.85 22.65
C ALA A 396 35.53 25.13 21.77
N LEU A 397 34.38 25.82 21.69
CA LEU A 397 34.12 27.29 21.61
C LEU A 397 34.77 28.09 20.45
N ASP A 398 34.13 29.04 19.74
CA ASP A 398 33.11 30.03 20.13
C ASP A 398 32.46 30.72 18.89
N GLU A 399 31.41 31.52 19.15
CA GLU A 399 30.78 32.65 18.40
C GLU A 399 30.16 32.43 17.00
N GLU A 400 28.83 32.53 16.83
CA GLU A 400 27.95 33.72 16.79
C GLU A 400 27.92 34.42 15.40
N ILE A 401 26.77 34.33 14.72
CA ILE A 401 25.99 35.38 14.03
C ILE A 401 25.04 34.70 13.03
N GLY A 402 23.78 35.16 13.04
CA GLY A 402 22.64 34.54 12.37
C GLY A 402 22.67 34.58 10.85
N GLU A 403 22.40 33.43 10.24
CA GLU A 403 21.96 33.31 8.85
C GLU A 403 20.80 32.31 8.75
N VAL A 404 19.73 32.74 8.09
CA VAL A 404 18.51 31.97 7.83
C VAL A 404 18.85 30.85 6.82
N LYS A 405 19.08 29.65 7.32
CA LYS A 405 19.38 28.46 6.49
C LYS A 405 18.11 27.97 5.79
N ASN A 406 17.92 28.37 4.54
CA ASN A 406 17.11 27.60 3.59
C ASN A 406 17.93 26.39 3.11
N SER A 407 17.51 25.20 3.52
CA SER A 407 18.17 23.93 3.18
C SER A 407 17.95 23.55 1.71
N ASN A 408 18.96 23.79 0.87
CA ASN A 408 19.14 23.15 -0.43
C ASN A 408 19.56 21.69 -0.23
N ILE A 409 18.60 20.76 -0.36
CA ILE A 409 18.84 19.30 -0.30
C ILE A 409 18.76 18.64 -1.70
N ASP A 410 18.25 19.34 -2.72
CA ASP A 410 18.01 18.74 -4.05
C ASP A 410 19.25 18.69 -4.97
N ASP A 411 20.31 19.46 -4.70
CA ASP A 411 21.53 19.44 -5.56
C ASP A 411 22.40 18.19 -5.37
N ALA A 412 22.22 17.45 -4.28
CA ALA A 412 22.93 16.19 -4.03
C ALA A 412 22.37 14.99 -4.84
N LEU A 413 21.20 15.14 -5.50
CA LEU A 413 20.52 14.05 -6.21
C LEU A 413 20.86 13.94 -7.69
N ARG A 414 21.58 14.89 -8.30
CA ARG A 414 21.92 14.85 -9.74
C ARG A 414 23.28 14.23 -10.06
N GLN A 415 24.07 13.80 -9.08
CA GLN A 415 25.44 13.29 -9.30
C GLN A 415 25.59 11.76 -9.33
N VAL A 416 24.51 11.01 -9.18
CA VAL A 416 24.55 9.54 -9.32
C VAL A 416 23.69 9.17 -10.53
N GLY A 417 24.33 9.01 -11.68
CA GLY A 417 23.68 8.58 -12.91
C GLY A 417 23.09 7.19 -12.74
N VAL A 418 21.76 7.10 -12.78
CA VAL A 418 21.03 5.86 -13.05
C VAL A 418 19.86 6.22 -13.95
N GLY A 419 19.82 5.56 -15.11
CA GLY A 419 18.84 5.77 -16.16
C GLY A 419 17.40 5.46 -15.73
N ALA A 420 16.48 5.97 -16.54
CA ALA A 420 15.04 5.81 -16.40
C ALA A 420 14.64 4.33 -16.25
N GLY A 421 14.13 4.00 -15.06
CA GLY A 421 13.37 2.77 -14.79
C GLY A 421 12.14 3.17 -14.00
N ARG A 422 10.96 2.98 -14.58
CA ARG A 422 9.65 3.28 -14.01
C ARG A 422 9.38 2.27 -12.89
N VAL A 423 9.59 2.67 -11.64
CA VAL A 423 9.24 1.84 -10.47
C VAL A 423 7.76 2.09 -10.15
N GLN A 424 6.93 1.09 -10.44
CA GLN A 424 5.59 0.97 -9.83
C GLN A 424 5.78 0.77 -8.33
N ILE A 425 5.15 1.64 -7.54
CA ILE A 425 5.12 1.54 -6.08
C ILE A 425 3.77 0.93 -5.74
N GLU A 426 3.78 -0.34 -5.33
CA GLU A 426 2.69 -0.98 -4.62
C GLU A 426 2.55 -0.33 -3.24
N ASP A 427 1.31 0.04 -2.90
CA ASP A 427 0.92 0.65 -1.63
C ASP A 427 0.27 -0.44 -0.77
N ASP A 428 1.10 -1.16 -0.02
CA ASP A 428 0.67 -2.08 1.02
C ASP A 428 1.01 -1.50 2.41
N LEU A 429 0.11 -1.82 3.36
CA LEU A 429 0.17 -1.69 4.82
C LEU A 429 -0.55 -0.47 5.44
N VAL A 430 -1.87 -0.65 5.62
CA VAL A 430 -2.53 -0.33 6.89
C VAL A 430 -2.29 -1.51 7.84
N ASN A 431 -1.76 -1.19 9.02
CA ASN A 431 -1.41 -2.10 10.10
C ASN A 431 -2.64 -2.91 10.60
N PRO A 432 -2.64 -4.25 10.63
CA PRO A 432 -3.71 -5.03 11.23
C PRO A 432 -3.28 -5.54 12.60
N ASP A 433 -3.68 -4.87 13.68
CA ASP A 433 -3.46 -5.38 15.03
C ASP A 433 -4.62 -5.03 15.97
N VAL A 434 -5.81 -5.54 15.64
CA VAL A 434 -6.91 -5.81 16.61
C VAL A 434 -7.79 -6.94 16.05
N ARG A 435 -7.45 -8.21 16.32
CA ARG A 435 -8.41 -9.33 16.30
C ARG A 435 -8.03 -10.37 17.34
N ALA A 436 -8.54 -10.20 18.55
CA ALA A 436 -8.82 -11.29 19.46
C ALA A 436 -10.27 -11.13 19.94
N LEU A 437 -11.07 -12.16 19.68
CA LEU A 437 -12.32 -12.60 20.32
C LEU A 437 -13.34 -13.03 19.25
N GLY A 438 -13.38 -14.34 19.04
CA GLY A 438 -14.47 -15.00 18.33
C GLY A 438 -15.74 -14.95 19.18
N ILE A 439 -16.84 -14.54 18.56
CA ILE A 439 -18.19 -14.78 19.08
C ILE A 439 -19.08 -15.17 17.89
N HIS A 440 -19.87 -16.20 18.15
CA HIS A 440 -20.73 -16.96 17.25
C HIS A 440 -21.69 -16.12 16.38
N GLN A 441 -21.90 -16.62 15.16
CA GLN A 441 -23.05 -16.33 14.30
C GLN A 441 -24.36 -16.54 15.06
N THR A 442 -25.27 -15.59 14.93
CA THR A 442 -26.70 -15.82 15.16
C THR A 442 -27.45 -15.52 13.87
N ASP A 443 -28.14 -16.55 13.39
CA ASP A 443 -29.07 -16.54 12.27
C ASP A 443 -30.19 -15.51 12.51
N HIS A 444 -30.39 -14.62 11.54
CA HIS A 444 -31.69 -14.00 11.32
C HIS A 444 -31.97 -13.88 9.82
N SER A 445 -32.62 -14.92 9.31
CA SER A 445 -33.40 -14.89 8.08
C SER A 445 -34.66 -14.03 8.29
N ALA A 446 -34.76 -12.92 7.55
CA ALA A 446 -35.98 -12.16 7.41
C ALA A 446 -36.62 -12.50 6.05
N ILE A 447 -37.76 -13.18 6.15
CA ILE A 447 -38.66 -13.57 5.08
C ILE A 447 -39.28 -12.30 4.45
N HIS A 448 -39.13 -12.14 3.13
CA HIS A 448 -40.07 -11.34 2.34
C HIS A 448 -40.60 -12.17 1.18
N PRO A 449 -41.94 -12.25 0.98
CA PRO A 449 -42.53 -12.88 -0.17
C PRO A 449 -42.64 -11.86 -1.29
N ASN A 450 -42.13 -12.18 -2.48
CA ASN A 450 -42.70 -11.62 -3.69
C ASN A 450 -42.78 -12.68 -4.79
N LEU A 451 -44.02 -13.06 -5.05
CA LEU A 451 -44.47 -13.88 -6.16
C LEU A 451 -44.46 -13.02 -7.43
N GLY A 452 -43.67 -13.41 -8.42
CA GLY A 452 -43.65 -12.83 -9.76
C GLY A 452 -43.01 -13.79 -10.76
N GLY A 453 -43.81 -14.76 -11.23
CA GLY A 453 -43.58 -15.74 -12.29
C GLY A 453 -42.25 -15.72 -13.07
N ALA A 454 -41.43 -16.74 -12.81
CA ALA A 454 -40.28 -17.10 -13.63
C ALA A 454 -40.72 -17.68 -14.98
N SER A 455 -40.25 -17.07 -16.07
CA SER A 455 -39.98 -17.76 -17.33
C SER A 455 -38.52 -18.18 -17.29
N VAL A 456 -38.26 -19.47 -17.08
CA VAL A 456 -36.92 -20.06 -17.08
C VAL A 456 -36.58 -20.42 -18.53
N ASP A 457 -36.15 -19.44 -19.31
CA ASP A 457 -35.41 -19.67 -20.55
C ASP A 457 -34.33 -18.59 -20.64
N GLY A 458 -33.10 -19.01 -20.37
CA GLY A 458 -32.03 -18.14 -19.92
C GLY A 458 -31.39 -17.32 -21.01
N HIS A 459 -31.39 -16.00 -20.86
CA HIS A 459 -30.35 -15.08 -21.35
C HIS A 459 -30.30 -13.75 -20.55
N ASP A 460 -30.86 -13.67 -19.34
CA ASP A 460 -31.06 -12.41 -18.58
C ASP A 460 -29.79 -11.80 -17.92
N PHE A 461 -28.59 -12.17 -18.37
CA PHE A 461 -27.34 -11.55 -17.90
C PHE A 461 -26.94 -10.29 -18.69
N GLU A 462 -27.79 -9.81 -19.60
CA GLU A 462 -27.49 -8.62 -20.41
C GLU A 462 -27.43 -7.36 -19.54
N GLY A 463 -26.21 -6.84 -19.35
CA GLY A 463 -25.96 -5.50 -18.82
C GLY A 463 -25.65 -5.39 -17.32
N LEU A 464 -25.54 -6.50 -16.59
CA LEU A 464 -25.09 -6.46 -15.19
C LEU A 464 -23.56 -6.39 -15.10
N GLU A 465 -23.05 -5.18 -14.88
CA GLU A 465 -21.65 -4.91 -14.58
C GLU A 465 -21.48 -4.69 -13.07
N LEU A 466 -20.64 -5.51 -12.43
CA LEU A 466 -20.26 -5.26 -11.05
C LEU A 466 -19.31 -4.05 -11.02
N LYS A 467 -19.67 -3.02 -10.24
CA LYS A 467 -18.91 -1.78 -10.19
C LYS A 467 -17.61 -1.98 -9.43
N VAL A 468 -16.51 -1.98 -10.17
CA VAL A 468 -15.17 -2.00 -9.61
C VAL A 468 -14.39 -0.83 -10.19
N ASP A 469 -14.30 0.27 -9.44
CA ASP A 469 -13.42 1.37 -9.82
C ASP A 469 -11.96 1.02 -9.48
N ALA A 470 -11.05 1.11 -10.45
CA ALA A 470 -9.61 0.84 -10.27
C ALA A 470 -8.93 1.75 -9.21
N ASP A 471 -9.56 2.89 -8.86
CA ASP A 471 -9.13 3.84 -7.82
C ASP A 471 -9.99 3.76 -6.53
N SER A 472 -10.85 2.74 -6.42
CA SER A 472 -11.70 2.47 -5.27
C SER A 472 -10.87 2.09 -4.04
N GLN A 473 -11.34 2.50 -2.85
CA GLN A 473 -10.83 1.97 -1.58
C GLN A 473 -11.49 0.63 -1.23
N ASP A 474 -12.13 -0.01 -2.20
CA ASP A 474 -12.75 -1.31 -2.02
C ASP A 474 -11.70 -2.31 -1.48
N PRO A 475 -11.93 -2.91 -0.30
CA PRO A 475 -11.06 -3.95 0.26
C PRO A 475 -10.75 -5.09 -0.71
N TRP A 476 -11.61 -5.30 -1.71
CA TRP A 476 -11.52 -6.38 -2.69
C TRP A 476 -10.61 -6.08 -3.88
N ALA A 477 -10.35 -4.80 -4.18
CA ALA A 477 -9.55 -4.39 -5.34
C ALA A 477 -8.13 -5.01 -5.33
N LYS A 478 -7.54 -5.21 -4.14
CA LYS A 478 -6.22 -5.83 -3.99
C LYS A 478 -6.17 -7.31 -4.43
N TYR A 479 -7.31 -7.98 -4.48
CA TYR A 479 -7.40 -9.39 -4.91
C TYR A 479 -7.62 -9.51 -6.42
N MET A 480 -8.00 -8.44 -7.13
CA MET A 480 -8.33 -8.46 -8.56
C MET A 480 -7.07 -8.41 -9.44
N VAL A 481 -6.24 -9.44 -9.29
CA VAL A 481 -4.99 -9.63 -10.00
C VAL A 481 -5.05 -10.89 -10.85
N TYR A 482 -4.26 -10.94 -11.92
CA TYR A 482 -4.05 -12.20 -12.62
C TYR A 482 -3.23 -13.15 -11.73
N LEU A 483 -3.69 -14.39 -11.57
CA LEU A 483 -2.88 -15.42 -10.94
C LEU A 483 -1.66 -15.78 -11.82
N PRO A 484 -0.55 -16.26 -11.25
CA PRO A 484 0.59 -16.75 -12.03
C PRO A 484 0.21 -17.94 -12.93
N ARG A 485 0.95 -18.11 -14.04
CA ARG A 485 0.72 -19.23 -14.99
C ARG A 485 1.05 -20.60 -14.39
N ASP A 486 1.95 -20.64 -13.41
CA ASP A 486 2.45 -21.84 -12.72
C ASP A 486 1.73 -22.11 -11.40
N VAL A 487 0.50 -21.58 -11.24
CA VAL A 487 -0.27 -21.75 -10.01
C VAL A 487 -0.78 -23.19 -9.84
N LEU A 488 -0.72 -23.69 -8.61
CA LEU A 488 -1.19 -25.02 -8.25
C LEU A 488 -2.71 -25.05 -8.04
N LEU A 489 -3.33 -26.22 -8.21
CA LEU A 489 -4.77 -26.41 -8.00
C LEU A 489 -5.25 -25.99 -6.60
N THR A 490 -4.42 -26.20 -5.58
CA THR A 490 -4.69 -25.80 -4.18
C THR A 490 -4.74 -24.29 -3.97
N ALA A 491 -4.20 -23.50 -4.91
CA ALA A 491 -4.34 -22.05 -4.90
C ALA A 491 -5.61 -21.58 -5.63
N LEU A 492 -6.27 -22.45 -6.39
CA LEU A 492 -7.58 -22.17 -7.01
C LEU A 492 -8.73 -22.58 -6.09
N PHE A 493 -8.57 -23.74 -5.45
CA PHE A 493 -9.62 -24.39 -4.69
C PHE A 493 -9.13 -24.78 -3.29
N SER A 494 -10.00 -24.61 -2.31
CA SER A 494 -9.85 -25.16 -0.96
C SER A 494 -10.39 -26.59 -0.89
N ASP A 495 -10.09 -27.31 0.19
CA ASP A 495 -10.62 -28.66 0.45
C ASP A 495 -12.16 -28.73 0.44
N LYS A 496 -12.83 -27.60 0.68
CA LYS A 496 -14.31 -27.51 0.60
C LYS A 496 -14.83 -27.73 -0.82
N PHE A 497 -14.07 -27.33 -1.84
CA PHE A 497 -14.46 -27.49 -3.23
C PHE A 497 -14.71 -28.96 -3.58
N ILE A 498 -13.81 -29.84 -3.12
CA ILE A 498 -13.90 -31.29 -3.31
C ILE A 498 -15.17 -31.87 -2.66
N GLN A 499 -15.66 -31.27 -1.57
CA GLN A 499 -16.87 -31.72 -0.87
C GLN A 499 -18.16 -31.37 -1.63
N PHE A 500 -18.13 -30.36 -2.50
CA PHE A 500 -19.31 -29.87 -3.23
C PHE A 500 -19.36 -30.29 -4.70
N GLU A 501 -18.25 -30.80 -5.25
CA GLU A 501 -18.21 -31.41 -6.59
C GLU A 501 -19.23 -32.55 -6.70
N PRO A 502 -19.99 -32.67 -7.82
CA PRO A 502 -19.82 -31.95 -9.09
C PRO A 502 -20.64 -30.66 -9.27
N ASN A 503 -21.41 -30.24 -8.27
CA ASN A 503 -22.44 -29.19 -8.45
C ASN A 503 -21.96 -27.77 -8.09
N VAL A 504 -20.67 -27.58 -7.81
CA VAL A 504 -20.12 -26.29 -7.34
C VAL A 504 -20.34 -25.19 -8.37
N ILE A 505 -20.04 -25.50 -9.63
CA ILE A 505 -20.12 -24.53 -10.71
C ILE A 505 -21.58 -24.10 -10.96
N ASP A 506 -22.52 -25.04 -10.93
CA ASP A 506 -23.94 -24.72 -11.13
C ASP A 506 -24.50 -23.86 -9.99
N ARG A 507 -24.06 -24.09 -8.75
CA ARG A 507 -24.40 -23.23 -7.60
C ARG A 507 -23.78 -21.83 -7.73
N ALA A 508 -22.52 -21.75 -8.16
CA ALA A 508 -21.87 -20.46 -8.41
C ALA A 508 -22.63 -19.65 -9.46
N ARG A 509 -23.15 -20.31 -10.50
CA ARG A 509 -23.97 -19.68 -11.54
C ARG A 509 -25.36 -19.26 -11.07
N GLU A 510 -26.02 -20.07 -10.24
CA GLU A 510 -27.31 -19.69 -9.64
C GLU A 510 -27.16 -18.41 -8.82
N LEU A 511 -26.08 -18.29 -8.04
CA LEU A 511 -25.76 -17.07 -7.29
C LEU A 511 -25.59 -15.84 -8.18
N LEU A 512 -25.03 -15.98 -9.39
CA LEU A 512 -24.87 -14.85 -10.30
C LEU A 512 -26.20 -14.20 -10.71
N THR A 513 -27.31 -14.94 -10.66
CA THR A 513 -28.65 -14.42 -11.00
C THR A 513 -29.27 -13.56 -9.90
N THR A 514 -28.70 -13.58 -8.69
CA THR A 514 -29.23 -12.86 -7.53
C THR A 514 -28.38 -11.65 -7.12
N LEU A 515 -27.27 -11.38 -7.81
CA LEU A 515 -26.35 -10.29 -7.48
C LEU A 515 -26.83 -8.96 -8.03
N GLU A 516 -26.65 -7.90 -7.24
CA GLU A 516 -26.78 -6.51 -7.66
C GLU A 516 -25.42 -5.92 -8.08
N PRO A 517 -25.38 -4.78 -8.81
CA PRO A 517 -24.13 -4.17 -9.31
C PRO A 517 -23.08 -3.86 -8.23
N ASP A 518 -23.50 -3.67 -6.98
CA ASP A 518 -22.64 -3.28 -5.86
C ASP A 518 -22.24 -4.48 -4.97
N ASP A 519 -22.62 -5.71 -5.35
CA ASP A 519 -22.47 -6.94 -4.53
C ASP A 519 -21.14 -7.70 -4.72
N VAL A 520 -20.07 -7.00 -5.11
CA VAL A 520 -18.74 -7.62 -5.31
C VAL A 520 -18.28 -8.37 -4.05
N GLY A 521 -18.50 -7.79 -2.86
CA GLY A 521 -18.14 -8.44 -1.59
C GLY A 521 -18.94 -9.71 -1.30
N VAL A 522 -20.23 -9.71 -1.64
CA VAL A 522 -21.11 -10.89 -1.49
C VAL A 522 -20.61 -12.02 -2.40
N LEU A 523 -20.24 -11.70 -3.64
CA LEU A 523 -19.67 -12.67 -4.58
C LEU A 523 -18.42 -13.34 -4.00
N PHE A 524 -17.47 -12.57 -3.44
CA PHE A 524 -16.27 -13.14 -2.80
C PHE A 524 -16.61 -14.11 -1.66
N ASP A 525 -17.51 -13.71 -0.77
CA ASP A 525 -17.85 -14.51 0.41
C ASP A 525 -18.65 -15.78 0.01
N GLU A 526 -19.56 -15.70 -0.97
CA GLU A 526 -20.33 -16.86 -1.44
C GLU A 526 -19.48 -17.84 -2.25
N PHE A 527 -18.59 -17.35 -3.14
CA PHE A 527 -17.68 -18.23 -3.88
C PHE A 527 -16.68 -18.91 -2.92
N GLU A 528 -16.23 -18.22 -1.86
CA GLU A 528 -15.38 -18.82 -0.84
C GLU A 528 -16.10 -19.95 -0.06
N LYS A 529 -17.41 -19.80 0.21
CA LYS A 529 -18.23 -20.88 0.79
C LYS A 529 -18.31 -22.10 -0.12
N LEU A 530 -18.37 -21.88 -1.43
CA LEU A 530 -18.34 -22.93 -2.46
C LEU A 530 -16.95 -23.56 -2.65
N GLY A 531 -15.92 -22.99 -2.03
CA GLY A 531 -14.58 -23.55 -1.99
C GLY A 531 -13.57 -22.91 -2.95
N PHE A 532 -13.95 -21.86 -3.68
CA PHE A 532 -13.00 -21.05 -4.45
C PHE A 532 -12.11 -20.24 -3.49
N THR A 533 -10.81 -20.10 -3.80
CA THR A 533 -9.96 -19.18 -3.02
C THR A 533 -10.26 -17.73 -3.40
N ARG A 534 -10.09 -16.79 -2.46
CA ARG A 534 -10.25 -15.35 -2.77
C ARG A 534 -9.35 -14.88 -3.91
N ALA A 535 -8.13 -15.40 -4.00
CA ALA A 535 -7.22 -15.06 -5.08
C ALA A 535 -7.77 -15.51 -6.45
N PHE A 536 -8.41 -16.68 -6.50
CA PHE A 536 -9.03 -17.17 -7.73
C PHE A 536 -10.32 -16.42 -8.08
N VAL A 537 -11.16 -16.06 -7.10
CA VAL A 537 -12.32 -15.19 -7.35
C VAL A 537 -11.87 -13.84 -7.92
N GLY A 538 -10.84 -13.23 -7.34
CA GLY A 538 -10.26 -11.99 -7.85
C GLY A 538 -9.70 -12.13 -9.26
N HIS A 539 -9.10 -13.28 -9.59
CA HIS A 539 -8.67 -13.58 -10.95
C HIS A 539 -9.84 -13.70 -11.93
N ILE A 540 -10.93 -14.40 -11.56
CA ILE A 540 -12.14 -14.50 -12.39
C ILE A 540 -12.67 -13.09 -12.69
N LEU A 541 -12.81 -12.24 -11.67
CA LEU A 541 -13.25 -10.84 -11.83
C LEU A 541 -12.29 -10.04 -12.72
N LYS A 542 -10.98 -10.27 -12.58
CA LYS A 542 -9.95 -9.63 -13.40
C LYS A 542 -10.00 -10.06 -14.86
N VAL A 543 -10.22 -11.33 -15.16
CA VAL A 543 -10.31 -11.87 -16.53
C VAL A 543 -11.59 -11.39 -17.22
N THR A 544 -12.69 -11.30 -16.49
CA THR A 544 -14.04 -11.05 -17.03
C THR A 544 -14.45 -9.59 -17.00
N SER A 545 -13.55 -8.70 -16.55
CA SER A 545 -13.85 -7.28 -16.28
C SER A 545 -15.04 -7.10 -15.33
N SER A 546 -15.26 -8.08 -14.44
CA SER A 546 -16.39 -8.13 -13.50
C SER A 546 -17.78 -8.09 -14.15
N SER A 547 -17.87 -8.48 -15.43
CA SER A 547 -19.14 -8.66 -16.14
C SER A 547 -19.76 -10.01 -15.77
N VAL A 548 -20.98 -10.01 -15.24
CA VAL A 548 -21.65 -11.24 -14.78
C VAL A 548 -21.83 -12.25 -15.90
N ARG A 549 -22.13 -11.77 -17.12
CA ARG A 549 -22.20 -12.59 -18.33
C ARG A 549 -20.89 -13.35 -18.57
N TYR A 550 -19.76 -12.65 -18.56
CA TYR A 550 -18.46 -13.27 -18.81
C TYR A 550 -17.96 -14.13 -17.63
N ILE A 551 -18.36 -13.82 -16.39
CA ILE A 551 -18.15 -14.71 -15.24
C ILE A 551 -18.86 -16.04 -15.47
N ASN A 552 -20.13 -16.02 -15.89
CA ASN A 552 -20.87 -17.22 -16.21
C ASN A 552 -20.21 -18.02 -17.35
N ASP A 553 -19.74 -17.36 -18.41
CA ASP A 553 -19.04 -18.00 -19.52
C ASP A 553 -17.69 -18.63 -19.07
N TYR A 554 -16.94 -17.93 -18.23
CA TYR A 554 -15.70 -18.44 -17.64
C TYR A 554 -15.96 -19.69 -16.78
N LEU A 555 -17.02 -19.67 -15.97
CA LEU A 555 -17.41 -20.80 -15.12
C LEU A 555 -17.77 -22.04 -15.95
N TYR A 556 -18.42 -21.87 -17.11
CA TYR A 556 -18.66 -22.97 -18.04
C TYR A 556 -17.36 -23.57 -18.57
N THR A 557 -16.42 -22.74 -19.04
CA THR A 557 -15.09 -23.19 -19.49
C THR A 557 -14.35 -23.94 -18.38
N LEU A 558 -14.43 -23.43 -17.15
CA LEU A 558 -13.85 -24.07 -15.98
C LEU A 558 -14.48 -25.45 -15.71
N ARG A 559 -15.81 -25.55 -15.74
CA ARG A 559 -16.52 -26.83 -15.55
C ARG A 559 -16.08 -27.85 -16.58
N ASP A 560 -16.09 -27.46 -17.85
CA ASP A 560 -15.76 -28.37 -18.95
C ASP A 560 -14.29 -28.84 -18.85
N ALA A 561 -13.39 -27.93 -18.46
CA ALA A 561 -12.00 -28.29 -18.15
C ALA A 561 -11.89 -29.24 -16.95
N LEU A 562 -12.63 -29.02 -15.86
CA LEU A 562 -12.61 -29.89 -14.67
C LEU A 562 -13.09 -31.32 -14.95
N HIS A 563 -13.88 -31.52 -16.00
CA HIS A 563 -14.33 -32.85 -16.44
C HIS A 563 -13.34 -33.55 -17.38
N ASP A 564 -12.31 -32.85 -17.86
CA ASP A 564 -11.24 -33.43 -18.67
C ASP A 564 -10.10 -33.91 -17.76
N ASP A 565 -9.71 -35.19 -17.85
CA ASP A 565 -8.59 -35.76 -17.09
C ASP A 565 -7.23 -35.08 -17.41
N ARG A 566 -7.17 -34.23 -18.43
CA ARG A 566 -5.96 -33.50 -18.89
C ARG A 566 -6.10 -31.99 -18.78
N ILE A 567 -6.51 -31.51 -17.61
CA ILE A 567 -6.61 -30.07 -17.34
C ILE A 567 -5.27 -29.37 -17.56
N ASP A 568 -5.18 -28.54 -18.59
CA ASP A 568 -4.16 -27.51 -18.68
C ASP A 568 -4.64 -26.28 -17.92
N LEU A 569 -4.16 -26.12 -16.68
CA LEU A 569 -4.52 -24.99 -15.82
C LEU A 569 -4.18 -23.63 -16.47
N VAL A 570 -3.19 -23.58 -17.36
CA VAL A 570 -2.83 -22.33 -18.05
C VAL A 570 -3.95 -21.90 -18.99
N GLU A 571 -4.56 -22.83 -19.71
CA GLU A 571 -5.67 -22.55 -20.62
C GLU A 571 -6.95 -22.20 -19.86
N VAL A 572 -7.15 -22.78 -18.66
CA VAL A 572 -8.25 -22.42 -17.76
C VAL A 572 -8.12 -20.99 -17.25
N LEU A 573 -6.92 -20.59 -16.80
CA LEU A 573 -6.67 -19.26 -16.23
C LEU A 573 -6.58 -18.16 -17.29
N PHE A 574 -6.15 -18.52 -18.49
CA PHE A 574 -5.92 -17.57 -19.58
C PHE A 574 -6.57 -18.05 -20.87
N PRO A 575 -7.91 -18.20 -20.90
CA PRO A 575 -8.62 -18.70 -22.06
C PRO A 575 -8.41 -17.76 -23.25
N ARG A 576 -7.80 -18.28 -24.33
CA ARG A 576 -7.44 -17.50 -25.51
C ARG A 576 -8.54 -17.55 -26.56
N GLY A 577 -8.77 -16.43 -27.23
CA GLY A 577 -9.71 -16.37 -28.35
C GLY A 577 -11.19 -16.37 -27.94
N HIS A 578 -11.49 -16.11 -26.67
CA HIS A 578 -12.85 -15.96 -26.17
C HIS A 578 -13.22 -14.48 -26.02
N ASN A 579 -14.39 -14.10 -26.52
CA ASN A 579 -14.93 -12.76 -26.29
C ASN A 579 -15.18 -12.54 -24.78
N GLY A 580 -14.90 -11.34 -24.27
CA GLY A 580 -15.09 -11.03 -22.85
C GLY A 580 -14.07 -11.59 -21.85
N LEU A 581 -13.21 -12.53 -22.24
CA LEU A 581 -12.20 -13.14 -21.35
C LEU A 581 -10.80 -12.63 -21.69
N TRP A 582 -10.23 -11.86 -20.77
CA TRP A 582 -9.02 -11.08 -20.99
C TRP A 582 -7.77 -11.74 -20.39
N THR A 583 -6.64 -11.63 -21.10
CA THR A 583 -5.32 -12.04 -20.63
C THR A 583 -4.40 -10.82 -20.38
N PRO A 584 -3.30 -10.98 -19.63
CA PRO A 584 -2.31 -9.91 -19.44
C PRO A 584 -1.75 -9.34 -20.76
N GLU A 585 -1.55 -10.18 -21.76
CA GLU A 585 -1.04 -9.78 -23.07
C GLU A 585 -2.05 -8.92 -23.83
N GLN A 586 -3.33 -9.27 -23.74
CA GLN A 586 -4.41 -8.52 -24.37
C GLN A 586 -4.63 -7.17 -23.68
N ASP A 587 -4.48 -7.10 -22.35
CA ASP A 587 -4.47 -5.83 -21.63
C ASP A 587 -3.35 -4.91 -22.10
N PHE A 588 -2.17 -5.47 -22.37
CA PHE A 588 -1.05 -4.73 -22.92
C PHE A 588 -1.35 -4.23 -24.33
N ASP A 589 -1.86 -5.10 -25.20
CA ASP A 589 -2.24 -4.73 -26.57
C ASP A 589 -3.37 -3.67 -26.60
N LEU A 590 -4.34 -3.73 -25.67
CA LEU A 590 -5.39 -2.72 -25.54
C LEU A 590 -4.83 -1.36 -25.12
N LYS A 591 -3.88 -1.33 -24.17
CA LYS A 591 -3.22 -0.09 -23.70
C LYS A 591 -2.38 0.57 -24.79
N GLU A 592 -1.70 -0.22 -25.61
CA GLU A 592 -0.90 0.27 -26.75
C GLU A 592 -1.77 0.60 -27.98
N GLY A 593 -3.07 0.31 -27.95
CA GLY A 593 -3.99 0.58 -29.06
C GLY A 593 -3.87 -0.41 -30.23
N ASN A 594 -3.33 -1.61 -30.00
CA ASN A 594 -3.13 -2.66 -31.00
C ASN A 594 -4.44 -3.43 -31.30
N MET A 595 -5.50 -2.73 -31.73
CA MET A 595 -6.85 -3.30 -31.89
C MET A 595 -6.92 -4.52 -32.83
N GLN A 596 -6.00 -4.64 -33.79
CA GLN A 596 -5.95 -5.78 -34.72
C GLN A 596 -5.70 -7.12 -34.01
N LYS A 597 -4.97 -7.11 -32.90
CA LYS A 597 -4.68 -8.32 -32.11
C LYS A 597 -5.81 -8.70 -31.17
N LEU A 598 -6.80 -7.82 -30.99
CA LEU A 598 -7.98 -8.01 -30.14
C LEU A 598 -9.20 -8.41 -30.96
N GLY A 599 -9.01 -8.95 -32.18
CA GLY A 599 -10.10 -9.21 -33.13
C GLY A 599 -11.13 -10.26 -32.70
N PHE A 600 -10.89 -10.97 -31.60
CA PHE A 600 -11.83 -11.91 -30.99
C PHE A 600 -12.68 -11.27 -29.87
N HIS A 601 -12.42 -10.00 -29.52
CA HIS A 601 -13.28 -9.21 -28.65
C HIS A 601 -14.20 -8.31 -29.48
N ASP A 602 -15.48 -8.29 -29.13
CA ASP A 602 -16.41 -7.32 -29.70
C ASP A 602 -16.24 -5.92 -29.07
N SER A 603 -16.94 -4.94 -29.63
CA SER A 603 -16.87 -3.55 -29.16
C SER A 603 -17.36 -3.37 -27.73
N GLU A 604 -18.31 -4.21 -27.28
CA GLU A 604 -18.87 -4.16 -25.93
C GLU A 604 -17.84 -4.63 -24.91
N SER A 605 -17.25 -5.81 -25.13
CA SER A 605 -16.14 -6.36 -24.34
C SER A 605 -14.97 -5.39 -24.24
N ILE A 606 -14.58 -4.78 -25.37
CA ILE A 606 -13.51 -3.75 -25.40
C ILE A 606 -13.91 -2.53 -24.56
N GLY A 607 -15.14 -2.06 -24.68
CA GLY A 607 -15.66 -0.92 -23.91
C GLY A 607 -15.63 -1.19 -22.40
N ALA A 608 -16.22 -2.30 -21.97
CA ALA A 608 -16.23 -2.76 -20.59
C ALA A 608 -14.80 -2.90 -20.04
N ARG A 609 -13.88 -3.46 -20.84
CA ARG A 609 -12.49 -3.61 -20.43
C ARG A 609 -11.77 -2.28 -20.23
N ARG A 610 -11.97 -1.33 -21.14
CA ARG A 610 -11.37 0.01 -21.01
C ARG A 610 -11.86 0.71 -19.74
N GLN A 611 -13.16 0.64 -19.47
CA GLN A 611 -13.75 1.17 -18.25
C GLN A 611 -13.14 0.50 -17.01
N PHE A 612 -13.09 -0.83 -16.99
CA PHE A 612 -12.50 -1.61 -15.89
C PHE A 612 -11.01 -1.28 -15.64
N LEU A 613 -10.25 -0.99 -16.69
CA LEU A 613 -8.83 -0.60 -16.59
C LEU A 613 -8.60 0.90 -16.38
N GLY A 614 -9.63 1.72 -16.43
CA GLY A 614 -9.53 3.19 -16.36
C GLY A 614 -8.81 3.84 -17.55
N LEU A 615 -9.04 3.35 -18.78
CA LEU A 615 -8.34 3.74 -20.02
C LEU A 615 -9.09 4.67 -20.98
#